data_AF-A0A820XJA4-F1
#
_entry.id   AF-A0A820XJA4-F1
#
_cell.length_a   1.000
_cell.length_b   1.000
_cell.length_c   1.000
_cell.angle_alpha   90.00
_cell.angle_beta   90.00
_cell.angle_gamma   90.00
#
_symmetry.space_group_name_H-M   'P 1'
#
loop_
_entity.id
_entity.type
_entity.pdbx_description
1 polymer ?
#
loop_
_entity_poly.entity_id
_entity_poly.type
_entity_poly.pdbx_seq_one_letter_code
_entity_poly.pdbx_strand_id
1 'polypeptide(L)'
;MFNHFDIGVLNPLTWPRRIIVNTVSAFSDQKEGIWLGKKSLKNSRIGCTVAPGFDLFHWSIMINGHLYEITVDEKESAKANGAYNTTEDQDYINRFEWIRLIGNSTKTHSELIVKCNRSTKSYFLVPYELGMVNDKMNCQQFVHMLYAYACDITVLQATINTNIVSGNILL
;
A
#
# COMPACT_ATOMS: atom_id res chain seq x y z
N MET A 1 10.41 2.36 17.20
CA MET A 1 10.31 3.81 17.00
C MET A 1 11.65 4.31 16.48
N PHE A 2 11.82 4.47 15.17
CA PHE A 2 12.94 5.19 14.57
C PHE A 2 12.46 5.93 13.32
N ASN A 3 12.79 7.22 13.30
CA ASN A 3 12.30 8.24 12.39
C ASN A 3 12.80 8.02 10.96
N HIS A 4 11.87 7.74 10.06
CA HIS A 4 12.09 7.92 8.63
C HIS A 4 11.99 9.42 8.33
N PHE A 5 13.05 10.00 7.75
CA PHE A 5 13.07 11.41 7.35
C PHE A 5 12.58 11.52 5.91
N ASP A 6 11.26 11.60 5.74
CA ASP A 6 10.65 11.89 4.45
C ASP A 6 10.82 13.39 4.16
N ILE A 7 11.50 13.74 3.07
CA ILE A 7 11.71 15.14 2.63
C ILE A 7 10.36 15.84 2.38
N GLY A 8 9.29 15.08 2.10
CA GLY A 8 7.91 15.55 2.04
C GLY A 8 7.36 16.10 3.36
N VAL A 9 7.98 15.82 4.51
CA VAL A 9 7.67 16.44 5.81
C VAL A 9 8.03 17.92 5.82
N LEU A 10 8.96 18.34 4.97
CA LEU A 10 9.35 19.74 4.81
C LEU A 10 8.38 20.53 3.93
N ASN A 11 7.34 19.90 3.37
CA ASN A 11 6.32 20.60 2.58
C ASN A 11 5.30 21.29 3.51
N PRO A 12 5.32 22.65 3.61
CA PRO A 12 4.48 23.39 4.53
C PRO A 12 2.98 23.35 4.17
N LEU A 13 2.61 22.81 3.00
CA LEU A 13 1.21 22.63 2.60
C LEU A 13 0.62 21.29 3.07
N THR A 14 1.45 20.27 3.30
CA THR A 14 0.98 18.91 3.61
C THR A 14 1.31 18.46 5.03
N TRP A 15 2.23 19.15 5.73
CA TRP A 15 2.64 18.80 7.09
C TRP A 15 1.50 18.77 8.14
N PRO A 16 0.49 19.66 8.18
CA PRO A 16 -0.52 19.62 9.24
C PRO A 16 -1.39 18.38 9.11
N ARG A 17 -1.71 18.02 7.86
CA ARG A 17 -2.46 16.81 7.53
C ARG A 17 -1.67 15.55 7.88
N ARG A 18 -0.36 15.52 7.61
CA ARG A 18 0.51 14.39 7.98
C ARG A 18 0.58 14.20 9.49
N ILE A 19 0.67 15.29 10.28
CA ILE A 19 0.61 15.21 11.75
C ILE A 19 -0.71 14.58 12.19
N ILE A 20 -1.84 15.04 11.63
CA ILE A 20 -3.16 14.51 11.98
C ILE A 20 -3.26 13.02 11.60
N VAL A 21 -2.85 12.64 10.40
CA VAL A 21 -2.90 11.25 9.92
C VAL A 21 -2.00 10.33 10.75
N ASN A 22 -0.79 10.77 11.10
CA ASN A 22 0.13 9.98 11.91
C ASN A 22 -0.36 9.87 13.36
N THR A 23 -0.97 10.93 13.90
CA THR A 23 -1.59 10.91 15.23
C THR A 23 -2.77 9.94 15.24
N VAL A 24 -3.71 10.06 14.29
CA VAL A 24 -4.87 9.16 14.19
C VAL A 24 -4.41 7.71 14.02
N SER A 25 -3.39 7.46 13.19
CA SER A 25 -2.89 6.10 12.97
C SER A 25 -2.18 5.51 14.18
N ALA A 26 -1.55 6.32 15.03
CA ALA A 26 -0.95 5.88 16.28
C ALA A 26 -1.97 5.48 17.36
N PHE A 27 -3.20 6.03 17.29
CA PHE A 27 -4.25 5.82 18.30
C PHE A 27 -5.44 4.98 17.82
N SER A 28 -5.47 4.56 16.56
CA SER A 28 -6.59 3.79 16.00
C SER A 28 -6.32 2.30 16.02
N ASP A 29 -7.32 1.52 16.46
CA ASP A 29 -7.30 0.07 16.27
C ASP A 29 -7.46 -0.24 14.77
N GLN A 30 -6.49 -0.97 14.25
CA GLN A 30 -6.36 -1.33 12.83
C GLN A 30 -7.36 -2.41 12.38
N LYS A 31 -8.17 -2.94 13.32
CA LYS A 31 -9.19 -3.98 13.08
C LYS A 31 -10.35 -3.55 12.19
N GLU A 32 -10.67 -2.26 12.12
CA GLU A 32 -11.80 -1.79 11.32
C GLU A 32 -11.34 -0.91 10.18
N GLY A 33 -12.02 -1.00 9.03
CA GLY A 33 -11.87 -0.22 7.78
C GLY A 33 -10.56 -0.41 7.02
N ILE A 34 -10.16 0.59 6.23
CA ILE A 34 -9.13 0.43 5.19
C ILE A 34 -7.89 1.27 5.50
N TRP A 35 -6.72 0.64 5.46
CA TRP A 35 -5.44 1.25 5.78
C TRP A 35 -4.43 0.99 4.67
N LEU A 36 -3.66 2.01 4.31
CA LEU A 36 -2.50 1.92 3.44
C LEU A 36 -1.26 1.75 4.31
N GLY A 37 -0.51 0.67 4.11
CA GLY A 37 0.73 0.40 4.81
C GLY A 37 1.93 0.65 3.93
N LYS A 38 2.88 1.48 4.38
CA LYS A 38 4.16 1.71 3.70
C LYS A 38 5.31 1.18 4.53
N LYS A 39 6.28 0.51 3.89
CA LYS A 39 7.55 0.16 4.52
C LYS A 39 8.72 0.31 3.56
N SER A 40 9.90 0.63 4.09
CA SER A 40 11.13 0.67 3.30
C SER A 40 11.54 -0.74 2.84
N LEU A 41 12.25 -0.82 1.72
CA LEU A 41 12.76 -2.08 1.19
C LEU A 41 13.93 -2.58 2.06
N LYS A 42 14.12 -3.90 2.13
CA LYS A 42 15.13 -4.61 2.95
C LYS A 42 16.38 -3.74 3.24
N ASN A 43 16.59 -3.40 4.51
CA ASN A 43 17.73 -2.66 5.05
C ASN A 43 17.99 -1.24 4.50
N SER A 44 17.16 -0.69 3.60
CA SER A 44 17.24 0.72 3.25
C SER A 44 16.48 1.55 4.30
N ARG A 45 17.15 2.50 4.93
CA ARG A 45 16.47 3.57 5.72
C ARG A 45 15.90 4.67 4.82
N ILE A 46 16.04 4.50 3.51
CA ILE A 46 15.75 5.47 2.47
C ILE A 46 14.60 4.90 1.65
N GLY A 47 13.39 5.36 1.94
CA GLY A 47 12.34 5.46 0.93
C GLY A 47 12.34 6.90 0.44
N CYS A 48 12.22 7.07 -0.87
CA CYS A 48 12.10 8.37 -1.49
C CYS A 48 10.90 8.33 -2.41
N THR A 49 9.98 9.28 -2.25
CA THR A 49 8.98 9.57 -3.26
C THR A 49 9.66 10.42 -4.32
N VAL A 50 10.05 9.78 -5.43
CA VAL A 50 10.90 10.42 -6.45
C VAL A 50 10.06 11.27 -7.42
N ALA A 51 8.77 10.92 -7.61
CA ALA A 51 7.83 11.68 -8.44
C ALA A 51 6.37 11.43 -7.99
N PRO A 52 5.40 12.29 -8.37
CA PRO A 52 3.98 12.04 -8.14
C PRO A 52 3.56 10.66 -8.66
N GLY A 53 2.95 9.86 -7.79
CA GLY A 53 2.53 8.49 -8.13
C GLY A 53 3.68 7.49 -8.27
N PHE A 54 4.91 7.85 -7.91
CA PHE A 54 6.03 6.91 -7.84
C PHE A 54 6.74 6.97 -6.49
N ASP A 55 6.62 5.85 -5.79
CA ASP A 55 7.15 5.69 -4.45
C ASP A 55 8.12 4.52 -4.39
N LEU A 56 9.31 4.69 -3.79
CA LEU A 56 10.25 3.58 -3.57
C LEU A 56 9.88 2.74 -2.34
N PHE A 57 8.77 3.04 -1.67
CA PHE A 57 8.23 2.21 -0.60
C PHE A 57 7.50 1.00 -1.14
N HIS A 58 7.58 -0.09 -0.38
CA HIS A 58 6.69 -1.21 -0.53
C HIS A 58 5.31 -0.87 0.05
N TRP A 59 4.28 -0.98 -0.77
CA TRP A 59 2.90 -0.71 -0.37
C TRP A 59 2.16 -2.00 -0.04
N SER A 60 1.34 -1.92 0.99
CA SER A 60 0.38 -2.95 1.40
C SER A 60 -0.95 -2.28 1.72
N ILE A 61 -2.01 -3.07 1.76
CA ILE A 61 -3.33 -2.58 2.17
C ILE A 61 -3.87 -3.51 3.24
N MET A 62 -4.48 -2.95 4.26
CA MET A 62 -5.18 -3.70 5.29
C MET A 62 -6.64 -3.32 5.27
N ILE A 63 -7.52 -4.31 5.25
CA ILE A 63 -8.97 -4.13 5.19
C ILE A 63 -9.57 -4.96 6.32
N ASN A 64 -10.21 -4.28 7.27
CA ASN A 64 -10.86 -4.87 8.44
C ASN A 64 -9.94 -5.87 9.17
N GLY A 65 -8.73 -5.43 9.50
CA GLY A 65 -7.75 -6.23 10.26
C GLY A 65 -6.94 -7.25 9.45
N HIS A 66 -7.27 -7.49 8.18
CA HIS A 66 -6.50 -8.40 7.33
C HIS A 66 -5.54 -7.62 6.44
N LEU A 67 -4.25 -7.94 6.51
CA LEU A 67 -3.24 -7.38 5.62
C LEU A 67 -3.23 -8.11 4.27
N TYR A 68 -3.02 -7.37 3.18
CA TYR A 68 -2.83 -7.87 1.82
C TYR A 68 -1.61 -7.18 1.20
N GLU A 69 -0.67 -7.95 0.66
CA GLU A 69 0.50 -7.41 -0.03
C GLU A 69 1.02 -8.32 -1.14
N ILE A 70 1.87 -7.77 -2.00
CA ILE A 70 2.69 -8.54 -2.94
C ILE A 70 4.10 -8.71 -2.37
N THR A 71 4.53 -9.92 -2.04
CA THR A 71 5.91 -10.22 -1.66
C THR A 71 6.69 -10.86 -2.79
N VAL A 72 8.02 -10.77 -2.78
CA VAL A 72 8.86 -11.54 -3.71
C VAL A 72 8.94 -12.98 -3.23
N ASP A 73 8.66 -13.96 -4.10
CA ASP A 73 8.97 -15.35 -3.77
C ASP A 73 10.50 -15.55 -3.84
N GLU A 74 11.15 -15.63 -2.68
CA GLU A 74 12.60 -15.85 -2.59
C GLU A 74 13.01 -17.25 -3.06
N LYS A 75 12.06 -18.19 -3.22
CA LYS A 75 12.34 -19.57 -3.67
C LYS A 75 12.42 -19.69 -5.18
N GLU A 76 11.79 -18.79 -5.94
CA GLU A 76 11.87 -18.76 -7.41
C GLU A 76 12.88 -17.69 -7.88
N SER A 77 14.15 -17.83 -7.48
CA SER A 77 15.23 -16.90 -7.79
C SER A 77 15.54 -16.68 -9.29
N ALA A 78 14.86 -17.37 -10.21
CA ALA A 78 15.01 -17.22 -11.66
C ALA A 78 13.94 -16.34 -12.33
N LYS A 79 12.82 -16.05 -11.65
CA LYS A 79 11.79 -15.10 -12.11
C LYS A 79 11.29 -14.37 -10.88
N ALA A 80 11.41 -13.05 -10.84
CA ALA A 80 10.91 -12.20 -9.75
C ALA A 80 9.37 -12.18 -9.71
N ASN A 81 8.74 -13.34 -9.63
CA ASN A 81 7.31 -13.52 -9.51
C ASN A 81 6.93 -13.11 -8.10
N GLY A 82 6.19 -12.02 -7.97
CA GLY A 82 5.55 -11.69 -6.72
C GLY A 82 4.49 -12.74 -6.37
N ALA A 83 4.36 -13.04 -5.08
CA ALA A 83 3.26 -13.78 -4.49
C ALA A 83 2.38 -12.80 -3.70
N TYR A 84 1.08 -13.02 -3.71
CA TYR A 84 0.20 -12.31 -2.79
C TYR A 84 0.22 -13.03 -1.43
N ASN A 85 0.39 -12.25 -0.36
CA ASN A 85 0.29 -12.74 1.01
C ASN A 85 -0.81 -12.02 1.76
N THR A 86 -1.46 -12.76 2.66
CA THR A 86 -2.34 -12.20 3.68
C THR A 86 -1.94 -12.68 5.07
N THR A 87 -2.05 -11.80 6.05
CA THR A 87 -1.69 -12.11 7.44
C THR A 87 -2.50 -11.25 8.42
N GLU A 88 -2.69 -11.79 9.61
CA GLU A 88 -3.19 -11.11 10.80
C GLU A 88 -2.09 -11.01 11.88
N ASP A 89 -0.85 -11.40 11.54
CA ASP A 89 0.29 -11.33 12.44
C ASP A 89 0.64 -9.88 12.78
N GLN A 90 0.34 -9.48 14.01
CA GLN A 90 0.56 -8.12 14.49
C GLN A 90 2.04 -7.72 14.48
N ASP A 91 2.96 -8.66 14.72
CA ASP A 91 4.40 -8.36 14.70
C ASP A 91 4.88 -8.02 13.29
N TYR A 92 4.24 -8.60 12.29
CA TYR A 92 4.49 -8.26 10.89
C TYR A 92 3.81 -6.95 10.48
N ILE A 93 2.54 -6.77 10.88
CA ILE A 93 1.76 -5.54 10.61
C ILE A 93 2.45 -4.31 11.19
N ASN A 94 3.04 -4.41 12.39
CA ASN A 94 3.77 -3.33 13.07
C ASN A 94 5.03 -2.85 12.32
N ARG A 95 5.45 -3.53 11.24
CA ARG A 95 6.59 -3.12 10.41
C ARG A 95 6.24 -2.05 9.37
N PHE A 96 4.96 -1.76 9.20
CA PHE A 96 4.46 -0.77 8.26
C PHE A 96 4.05 0.50 8.99
N GLU A 97 4.25 1.63 8.33
CA GLU A 97 3.57 2.88 8.67
C GLU A 97 2.19 2.85 8.03
N TRP A 98 1.15 2.83 8.88
CA TRP A 98 -0.24 2.75 8.44
C TRP A 98 -0.87 4.12 8.35
N ILE A 99 -1.65 4.30 7.30
CA ILE A 99 -2.32 5.54 6.97
C ILE A 99 -3.78 5.20 6.65
N ARG A 100 -4.73 5.80 7.39
CA ARG A 100 -6.16 5.56 7.18
C ARG A 100 -6.63 6.06 5.82
N LEU A 101 -7.19 5.18 5.00
CA LEU A 101 -7.83 5.56 3.73
C LEU A 101 -9.29 6.01 3.94
N ILE A 102 -9.82 6.73 2.95
CA ILE A 102 -11.19 7.24 2.97
C ILE A 102 -12.16 6.09 2.62
N GLY A 103 -13.24 5.97 3.38
CA GLY A 103 -14.30 4.99 3.13
C GLY A 103 -14.12 3.68 3.88
N ASN A 104 -15.09 2.80 3.68
CA ASN A 104 -15.15 1.46 4.26
C ASN A 104 -15.30 0.43 3.16
N SER A 105 -14.95 -0.83 3.45
CA SER A 105 -15.13 -1.89 2.48
C SER A 105 -16.59 -2.35 2.43
N THR A 106 -17.10 -2.51 1.21
CA THR A 106 -18.38 -3.16 0.90
C THR A 106 -18.21 -4.66 0.62
N LYS A 107 -16.97 -5.17 0.66
CA LYS A 107 -16.61 -6.55 0.33
C LYS A 107 -16.23 -7.34 1.58
N THR A 108 -16.57 -8.61 1.58
CA THR A 108 -16.13 -9.57 2.59
C THR A 108 -14.67 -9.99 2.37
N HIS A 109 -14.03 -10.50 3.41
CA HIS A 109 -12.67 -11.05 3.32
C HIS A 109 -12.54 -12.12 2.23
N SER A 110 -13.53 -13.02 2.12
CA SER A 110 -13.57 -14.08 1.10
C SER A 110 -13.61 -13.52 -0.33
N GLU A 111 -14.39 -12.47 -0.58
CA GLU A 111 -14.44 -11.81 -1.89
C GLU A 111 -13.10 -11.15 -2.24
N LEU A 112 -12.45 -10.53 -1.26
CA LEU A 112 -11.14 -9.92 -1.41
C LEU A 112 -10.07 -10.98 -1.77
N ILE A 113 -10.08 -12.14 -1.10
CA ILE A 113 -9.20 -13.27 -1.45
C ILE A 113 -9.43 -13.71 -2.90
N VAL A 114 -10.69 -13.91 -3.30
CA VAL A 114 -11.03 -14.32 -4.67
C VAL A 114 -10.52 -13.29 -5.69
N LYS A 115 -10.67 -12.00 -5.38
CA LYS A 115 -10.14 -10.92 -6.22
C LYS A 115 -8.62 -10.99 -6.32
N CYS A 116 -7.91 -11.10 -5.20
CA CYS A 116 -6.45 -11.23 -5.17
C CYS A 116 -5.98 -12.42 -6.03
N ASN A 117 -6.55 -13.60 -5.80
CA ASN A 117 -6.21 -14.82 -6.55
C ASN A 117 -6.48 -14.72 -8.05
N ARG A 118 -7.50 -13.98 -8.47
CA ARG A 118 -7.77 -13.73 -9.89
C ARG A 118 -6.72 -12.77 -10.46
N SER A 119 -6.47 -11.66 -9.78
CA SER A 119 -5.52 -10.64 -10.24
C SER A 119 -4.08 -11.18 -10.32
N THR A 120 -3.62 -11.98 -9.35
CA THR A 120 -2.27 -12.56 -9.39
C THR A 120 -2.07 -13.65 -10.43
N LYS A 121 -3.15 -14.21 -10.98
CA LYS A 121 -3.10 -15.12 -12.16
C LYS A 121 -3.09 -14.36 -13.49
N SER A 122 -3.67 -13.16 -13.52
CA SER A 122 -3.77 -12.34 -14.73
C SER A 122 -2.53 -11.49 -15.00
N TYR A 123 -1.67 -11.29 -14.00
CA TYR A 123 -0.49 -10.42 -14.09
C TYR A 123 0.74 -11.10 -13.52
N PHE A 124 1.89 -10.87 -14.16
CA PHE A 124 3.19 -11.13 -13.54
C PHE A 124 3.42 -10.11 -12.44
N LEU A 125 3.39 -10.54 -11.18
CA LEU A 125 3.60 -9.63 -10.08
C LEU A 125 5.07 -9.21 -10.05
N VAL A 126 5.34 -7.91 -10.05
CA VAL A 126 6.70 -7.38 -9.96
C VAL A 126 6.79 -6.37 -8.83
N PRO A 127 7.53 -6.68 -7.75
CA PRO A 127 7.52 -5.88 -6.52
C PRO A 127 7.99 -4.43 -6.74
N TYR A 128 8.94 -4.19 -7.66
CA TYR A 128 9.70 -2.93 -7.75
C TYR A 128 9.92 -2.44 -9.20
N GLU A 129 8.86 -2.42 -10.03
CA GLU A 129 8.94 -1.85 -11.39
C GLU A 129 8.23 -0.49 -11.53
N LEU A 130 8.86 0.38 -12.34
CA LEU A 130 8.35 1.69 -12.75
C LEU A 130 7.21 1.53 -13.77
N GLY A 131 6.00 1.95 -13.41
CA GLY A 131 4.86 2.04 -14.32
C GLY A 131 4.22 0.69 -14.68
N MET A 132 3.21 0.74 -15.57
CA MET A 132 2.68 -0.46 -16.22
C MET A 132 3.62 -0.84 -17.35
N VAL A 133 4.56 -1.74 -17.08
CA VAL A 133 5.25 -2.48 -18.14
C VAL A 133 4.37 -3.68 -18.46
N ASN A 134 4.00 -3.85 -19.73
CA ASN A 134 3.02 -4.83 -20.23
C ASN A 134 2.99 -6.15 -19.44
N ASP A 135 1.78 -6.53 -19.02
CA ASP A 135 1.42 -7.73 -18.24
C ASP A 135 1.96 -7.82 -16.81
N LYS A 136 2.52 -6.73 -16.26
CA LYS A 136 3.04 -6.72 -14.88
C LYS A 136 2.21 -5.85 -13.92
N MET A 137 2.15 -6.29 -12.66
CA MET A 137 1.49 -5.57 -11.58
C MET A 137 2.42 -5.39 -10.38
N ASN A 138 2.66 -4.13 -9.99
CA ASN A 138 3.45 -3.79 -8.82
C ASN A 138 2.61 -3.61 -7.55
N CYS A 139 3.28 -3.43 -6.40
CA CYS A 139 2.62 -3.32 -5.10
C CYS A 139 1.65 -2.14 -5.01
N GLN A 140 1.95 -1.00 -5.64
CA GLN A 140 1.08 0.18 -5.67
C GLN A 140 -0.17 -0.05 -6.50
N GLN A 141 0.00 -0.63 -7.70
CA GLN A 141 -1.10 -0.99 -8.58
C GLN A 141 -2.03 -2.01 -7.93
N PHE A 142 -1.46 -3.01 -7.24
CA PHE A 142 -2.22 -3.98 -6.47
C PHE A 142 -3.07 -3.33 -5.38
N VAL A 143 -2.48 -2.40 -4.61
CA VAL A 143 -3.20 -1.65 -3.58
C VAL A 143 -4.33 -0.81 -4.19
N HIS A 144 -4.09 -0.08 -5.28
CA HIS A 144 -5.14 0.71 -5.93
C HIS A 144 -6.28 -0.17 -6.45
N MET A 145 -5.94 -1.30 -7.06
CA MET A 145 -6.91 -2.25 -7.61
C MET A 145 -7.74 -2.91 -6.52
N LEU A 146 -7.12 -3.33 -5.42
CA LEU A 146 -7.83 -3.96 -4.32
C LEU A 146 -8.69 -2.94 -3.54
N TYR A 147 -8.18 -1.72 -3.33
CA TYR A 147 -8.96 -0.63 -2.73
C TYR A 147 -10.16 -0.23 -3.59
N ALA A 148 -9.97 -0.12 -4.90
CA ALA A 148 -11.05 0.17 -5.85
C ALA A 148 -12.17 -0.88 -5.77
N TYR A 149 -11.78 -2.15 -5.76
CA TYR A 149 -12.71 -3.26 -5.63
C TYR A 149 -13.40 -3.29 -4.26
N ALA A 150 -12.65 -3.03 -3.18
CA ALA A 150 -13.15 -3.03 -1.81
C ALA A 150 -14.21 -1.94 -1.57
N CYS A 151 -14.15 -0.81 -2.27
CA CYS A 151 -15.05 0.33 -2.10
C CYS A 151 -16.05 0.54 -3.25
N ASP A 152 -16.08 -0.35 -4.26
CA ASP A 152 -16.87 -0.18 -5.48
C ASP A 152 -16.62 1.16 -6.20
N ILE A 153 -15.36 1.59 -6.26
CA ILE A 153 -14.93 2.80 -6.96
C ILE A 153 -14.01 2.46 -8.15
N THR A 154 -13.72 3.46 -8.99
CA THR A 154 -12.78 3.27 -10.09
C THR A 154 -11.33 3.23 -9.58
N VAL A 155 -10.43 2.56 -10.32
CA VAL A 155 -8.99 2.53 -9.99
C VAL A 155 -8.37 3.93 -10.05
N LEU A 156 -8.86 4.81 -10.93
CA LEU A 156 -8.44 6.21 -10.97
C LEU A 156 -8.82 6.93 -9.67
N GLN A 157 -10.05 6.76 -9.19
CA GLN A 157 -10.50 7.35 -7.93
C GLN A 157 -9.73 6.78 -6.73
N ALA A 158 -9.46 5.47 -6.72
CA ALA A 158 -8.61 4.84 -5.72
C ALA A 158 -7.19 5.42 -5.71
N THR A 159 -6.61 5.67 -6.89
CA THR A 159 -5.28 6.30 -7.06
C THR A 159 -5.28 7.73 -6.54
N ILE A 160 -6.31 8.51 -6.84
CA ILE A 160 -6.47 9.88 -6.32
C ILE A 160 -6.57 9.86 -4.79
N ASN A 161 -7.47 9.03 -4.24
CA ASN A 161 -7.68 8.92 -2.80
C ASN A 161 -6.42 8.48 -2.06
N THR A 162 -5.71 7.47 -2.56
CA THR A 162 -4.46 6.99 -1.95
C THR A 162 -3.35 8.04 -2.04
N ASN A 163 -3.20 8.75 -3.16
CA ASN A 163 -2.21 9.84 -3.31
C ASN A 163 -2.53 11.05 -2.42
N ILE A 164 -3.81 11.41 -2.27
CA ILE A 164 -4.26 12.48 -1.36
C ILE A 164 -3.85 12.20 0.08
N VAL A 165 -4.01 10.96 0.54
CA VAL A 165 -3.76 10.60 1.93
C VAL A 165 -2.27 10.29 2.15
N SER A 166 -1.61 9.66 1.18
CA SER A 166 -0.19 9.31 1.28
C SER A 166 0.78 10.49 1.06
N GLY A 167 0.26 11.67 0.67
CA GLY A 167 1.04 12.88 0.53
C GLY A 167 1.95 12.92 -0.70
N ASN A 168 1.67 12.09 -1.70
CA ASN A 168 2.40 12.03 -2.98
C ASN A 168 1.96 13.12 -3.99
N ILE A 169 1.25 14.15 -3.53
CA ILE A 169 0.86 15.29 -4.36
C ILE A 169 2.00 16.30 -4.32
N LEU A 170 2.78 16.38 -5.39
CA LEU A 170 3.49 17.61 -5.74
C LEU A 170 2.64 18.33 -6.80
N LEU A 171 2.43 19.63 -6.58
CA LEU A 171 1.88 20.56 -7.55
C LEU A 171 2.74 20.58 -8.82
#